data_AF-A0A7C4AG74-F1
#
_entry.id   AF-A0A7C4AG74-F1
#
_cell.length_a   1.000
_cell.length_b   1.000
_cell.length_c   1.000
_cell.angle_alpha   90.00
_cell.angle_beta   90.00
_cell.angle_gamma   90.00
#
_symmetry.space_group_name_H-M   'P 1'
#
loop_
_entity.id
_entity.type
_entity.pdbx_description
1 polymer ?
#
loop_
_entity_poly.entity_id
_entity_poly.type
_entity_poly.pdbx_seq_one_letter_code
_entity_poly.pdbx_strand_id
1 'polypeptide(L)'
;MSGIQARLNAISAVINYKPAHAPLNFHETKPTDVFGSNVFSDKVMAERLPKAVYKSLKKTIKLGAKLDPSIADVVANAMKEWAIEKGATHFTHVFYPLTGLTAEKHDAFLVPDGDGGAVAEFSGKMLIQGEPDASSFPSGGLRTTFEARGYTAWDVTSPAYILENPNGTFLCIPTAFVSWTGEALDKKTPLLRSNQALNTQAQRVLKLFGVEPKLPVVSYAGPEQEYFLIDRNFVFSRPDLLIAGRSLFGAKPAKGQEFEDQYFGVVPRRVLSFMMEVEREL
;
A
#
# COMPACT_ATOMS: atom_id res chain seq x y z
N MET A 1 41.57 -3.40 11.89
CA MET A 1 41.34 -4.85 12.15
C MET A 1 39.88 -5.23 12.42
N SER A 2 38.97 -4.29 12.75
CA SER A 2 37.55 -4.60 13.06
C SER A 2 36.68 -5.02 11.86
N GLY A 3 36.93 -4.47 10.66
CA GLY A 3 36.11 -4.75 9.48
C GLY A 3 36.15 -6.21 8.99
N ILE A 4 37.28 -6.90 9.19
CA ILE A 4 37.42 -8.33 8.85
C ILE A 4 36.55 -9.17 9.79
N GLN A 5 36.54 -8.86 11.08
CA GLN A 5 35.73 -9.59 12.05
C GLN A 5 34.23 -9.44 11.77
N ALA A 6 33.76 -8.21 11.49
CA ALA A 6 32.36 -7.98 11.14
C ALA A 6 31.93 -8.77 9.90
N ARG A 7 32.78 -8.81 8.87
CA ARG A 7 32.55 -9.61 7.65
C ARG A 7 32.51 -11.11 7.95
N LEU A 8 33.45 -11.63 8.74
CA LEU A 8 33.48 -13.05 9.11
C LEU A 8 32.26 -13.44 9.95
N ASN A 9 31.82 -12.58 10.86
CA ASN A 9 30.60 -12.78 11.63
C ASN A 9 29.36 -12.81 10.73
N ALA A 10 29.26 -11.91 9.75
CA ALA A 10 28.17 -11.91 8.78
C ALA A 10 28.16 -13.20 7.95
N ILE A 11 29.31 -13.67 7.48
CA ILE A 11 29.44 -14.95 6.77
C ILE A 11 28.98 -16.12 7.66
N SER A 12 29.41 -16.15 8.91
CA SER A 12 29.00 -17.19 9.87
C SER A 12 27.48 -17.19 10.10
N ALA A 13 26.87 -16.01 10.25
CA ALA A 13 25.42 -15.89 10.39
C ALA A 13 24.66 -16.36 9.13
N VAL A 14 25.19 -16.06 7.93
CA VAL A 14 24.63 -16.51 6.65
C VAL A 14 24.66 -18.03 6.52
N ILE A 15 25.79 -18.66 6.85
CA ILE A 15 25.97 -20.12 6.73
C ILE A 15 25.06 -20.86 7.71
N ASN A 16 24.89 -20.32 8.92
CA ASN A 16 24.09 -20.93 9.97
C ASN A 16 22.60 -20.51 9.94
N TYR A 17 22.17 -19.80 8.90
CA TYR A 17 20.79 -19.34 8.77
C TYR A 17 19.81 -20.52 8.70
N LYS A 18 18.79 -20.47 9.55
CA LYS A 18 17.64 -21.38 9.50
C LYS A 18 16.39 -20.56 9.18
N PRO A 19 15.56 -20.97 8.21
CA PRO A 19 14.28 -20.33 7.96
C PRO A 19 13.42 -20.26 9.22
N ALA A 20 12.77 -19.12 9.46
CA ALA A 20 11.94 -18.91 10.63
C ALA A 20 10.59 -19.64 10.57
N HIS A 21 10.10 -19.92 9.35
CA HIS A 21 8.79 -20.51 9.10
C HIS A 21 8.92 -21.82 8.32
N ALA A 22 7.96 -22.72 8.53
CA ALA A 22 7.84 -23.94 7.76
C ALA A 22 7.60 -23.61 6.27
N PRO A 23 8.08 -24.45 5.34
CA PRO A 23 7.79 -24.27 3.93
C PRO A 23 6.28 -24.33 3.67
N LEU A 24 5.82 -23.51 2.72
CA LEU A 24 4.41 -23.42 2.34
C LEU A 24 3.91 -24.75 1.75
N ASN A 25 2.71 -25.17 2.15
CA ASN A 25 2.04 -26.34 1.61
C ASN A 25 0.95 -25.95 0.60
N PHE A 26 1.36 -25.77 -0.66
CA PHE A 26 0.44 -25.42 -1.75
C PHE A 26 -0.53 -26.54 -2.16
N HIS A 27 -0.37 -27.75 -1.61
CA HIS A 27 -1.36 -28.81 -1.79
C HIS A 27 -2.59 -28.59 -0.90
N GLU A 28 -2.37 -28.10 0.33
CA GLU A 28 -3.45 -27.82 1.30
C GLU A 28 -4.08 -26.44 1.07
N THR A 29 -3.27 -25.42 0.79
CA THR A 29 -3.75 -24.06 0.55
C THR A 29 -3.48 -23.67 -0.90
N LYS A 30 -4.54 -23.58 -1.72
CA LYS A 30 -4.38 -23.22 -3.12
C LYS A 30 -4.19 -21.71 -3.25
N PRO A 31 -3.41 -21.23 -4.23
CA PRO A 31 -3.28 -19.79 -4.50
C PRO A 31 -4.62 -19.08 -4.73
N THR A 32 -5.59 -19.78 -5.32
CA THR A 32 -6.95 -19.27 -5.54
C THR A 32 -7.72 -19.00 -4.26
N ASP A 33 -7.37 -19.66 -3.17
CA ASP A 33 -8.04 -19.50 -1.87
C ASP A 33 -7.46 -18.31 -1.10
N VAL A 34 -6.20 -17.95 -1.38
CA VAL A 34 -5.47 -16.84 -0.74
C VAL A 34 -5.66 -15.53 -1.51
N PHE A 35 -5.75 -15.59 -2.84
CA PHE A 35 -5.80 -14.41 -3.70
C PHE A 35 -6.95 -13.45 -3.31
N GLY A 36 -6.60 -12.21 -2.99
CA GLY A 36 -7.55 -11.18 -2.59
C GLY A 36 -8.24 -11.40 -1.24
N SER A 37 -7.79 -12.39 -0.45
CA SER A 37 -8.40 -12.72 0.85
C SER A 37 -8.30 -11.57 1.86
N ASN A 38 -7.26 -10.75 1.78
CA ASN A 38 -7.03 -9.58 2.62
C ASN A 38 -7.48 -8.26 1.97
N VAL A 39 -8.40 -8.32 1.00
CA VAL A 39 -8.94 -7.14 0.31
C VAL A 39 -10.44 -7.01 0.56
N PHE A 40 -10.91 -5.81 0.88
CA PHE A 40 -12.33 -5.47 0.98
C PHE A 40 -12.93 -5.35 -0.44
N SER A 41 -12.98 -6.50 -1.11
CA SER A 41 -13.29 -6.64 -2.53
C SER A 41 -14.77 -6.43 -2.87
N ASP A 42 -15.11 -6.39 -4.16
CA ASP A 42 -16.51 -6.31 -4.63
C ASP A 42 -17.38 -7.45 -4.08
N LYS A 43 -16.78 -8.64 -3.90
CA LYS A 43 -17.46 -9.80 -3.29
C LYS A 43 -17.76 -9.54 -1.81
N VAL A 44 -16.76 -9.13 -1.04
CA VAL A 44 -16.92 -8.83 0.40
C VAL A 44 -17.93 -7.69 0.60
N MET A 45 -17.85 -6.64 -0.22
CA MET A 45 -18.81 -5.54 -0.22
C MET A 45 -20.24 -6.01 -0.52
N ALA A 46 -20.43 -6.91 -1.48
CA ALA A 46 -21.75 -7.43 -1.84
C ALA A 46 -22.36 -8.31 -0.72
N GLU A 47 -21.53 -9.04 0.01
CA GLU A 47 -21.94 -9.91 1.12
C GLU A 47 -22.29 -9.11 2.39
N ARG A 48 -21.55 -8.03 2.67
CA ARG A 48 -21.66 -7.30 3.93
C ARG A 48 -22.52 -6.06 3.88
N LEU A 49 -22.59 -5.38 2.73
CA LEU A 49 -23.31 -4.11 2.63
C LEU A 49 -24.78 -4.33 2.25
N PRO A 50 -25.71 -3.55 2.83
CA PRO A 50 -27.09 -3.51 2.35
C PRO A 50 -27.14 -3.22 0.84
N LYS A 51 -28.07 -3.87 0.13
CA LYS A 51 -28.17 -3.80 -1.34
C LYS A 51 -28.19 -2.37 -1.91
N ALA A 52 -28.85 -1.44 -1.23
CA ALA A 52 -28.89 -0.03 -1.64
C ALA A 52 -27.53 0.67 -1.47
N VAL A 53 -26.87 0.46 -0.34
CA VAL A 53 -25.53 0.99 -0.02
C VAL A 53 -24.50 0.45 -1.01
N TYR A 54 -24.49 -0.87 -1.23
CA TYR A 54 -23.62 -1.52 -2.20
C TYR A 54 -23.77 -0.94 -3.61
N LYS A 55 -25.01 -0.78 -4.09
CA LYS A 55 -25.28 -0.19 -5.42
C LYS A 55 -24.80 1.26 -5.51
N SER A 56 -25.01 2.05 -4.46
CA SER A 56 -24.56 3.45 -4.40
C SER A 56 -23.03 3.52 -4.46
N LEU A 57 -22.33 2.76 -3.61
CA LEU A 57 -20.87 2.70 -3.58
C LEU A 57 -20.30 2.19 -4.92
N LYS A 58 -20.88 1.14 -5.50
CA LYS A 58 -20.46 0.58 -6.79
C LYS A 58 -20.60 1.58 -7.94
N LYS A 59 -21.58 2.48 -7.88
CA LYS A 59 -21.74 3.58 -8.85
C LYS A 59 -20.58 4.57 -8.74
N THR A 60 -20.19 4.94 -7.52
CA THR A 60 -19.01 5.78 -7.24
C THR A 60 -17.74 5.14 -7.82
N ILE A 61 -17.50 3.86 -7.52
CA ILE A 61 -16.32 3.12 -7.99
C ILE A 61 -16.26 3.02 -9.51
N LYS A 62 -17.37 2.61 -10.15
CA LYS A 62 -17.37 2.32 -11.61
C LYS A 62 -17.52 3.54 -12.49
N LEU A 63 -18.25 4.56 -12.05
CA LEU A 63 -18.60 5.72 -12.87
C LEU A 63 -17.91 7.01 -12.42
N GLY A 64 -17.16 6.98 -11.31
CA GLY A 64 -16.57 8.20 -10.74
C GLY A 64 -17.63 9.18 -10.22
N ALA A 65 -18.82 8.68 -9.85
CA ALA A 65 -19.86 9.51 -9.26
C ALA A 65 -19.41 10.04 -7.89
N LYS A 66 -20.00 11.14 -7.41
CA LYS A 66 -19.73 11.64 -6.06
C LYS A 66 -20.20 10.62 -5.02
N LEU A 67 -19.36 10.34 -4.02
CA LEU A 67 -19.72 9.49 -2.89
C LEU A 67 -20.89 10.12 -2.12
N ASP A 68 -21.92 9.32 -1.85
CA ASP A 68 -23.05 9.71 -1.03
C ASP A 68 -22.64 9.67 0.46
N PRO A 69 -22.61 10.81 1.18
CA PRO A 69 -22.20 10.81 2.59
C PRO A 69 -23.10 9.96 3.48
N SER A 70 -24.37 9.76 3.12
CA SER A 70 -25.33 9.00 3.93
C SER A 70 -24.98 7.51 4.03
N ILE A 71 -24.17 6.98 3.09
CA ILE A 71 -23.73 5.58 3.14
C ILE A 71 -22.42 5.38 3.90
N ALA A 72 -21.73 6.46 4.27
CA ALA A 72 -20.37 6.40 4.79
C ALA A 72 -20.27 5.62 6.12
N ASP A 73 -21.18 5.88 7.07
CA ASP A 73 -21.17 5.19 8.37
C ASP A 73 -21.45 3.69 8.23
N VAL A 74 -22.36 3.32 7.31
CA VAL A 74 -22.68 1.90 7.04
C VAL A 74 -21.47 1.19 6.44
N VAL A 75 -20.78 1.83 5.49
CA VAL A 75 -19.57 1.26 4.88
C VAL A 75 -18.43 1.18 5.88
N ALA A 76 -18.22 2.21 6.69
CA ALA A 76 -17.20 2.23 7.73
C ALA A 76 -17.44 1.11 8.75
N ASN A 77 -18.66 0.94 9.25
CA ASN A 77 -18.96 -0.12 10.21
C ASN A 77 -18.74 -1.52 9.60
N ALA A 78 -19.19 -1.77 8.38
CA ALA A 78 -18.97 -3.05 7.70
C ALA A 78 -17.48 -3.33 7.44
N MET A 79 -16.70 -2.30 7.10
CA MET A 79 -15.25 -2.39 6.89
C MET A 79 -14.52 -2.67 8.22
N LYS A 80 -14.92 -2.01 9.30
CA LYS A 80 -14.42 -2.22 10.67
C LYS A 80 -14.67 -3.65 11.14
N GLU A 81 -15.91 -4.13 11.05
CA GLU A 81 -16.27 -5.49 11.47
C GLU A 81 -15.47 -6.53 10.68
N TRP A 82 -15.39 -6.38 9.36
CA TRP A 82 -14.56 -7.23 8.51
C TRP A 82 -13.07 -7.21 8.91
N ALA A 83 -12.54 -6.04 9.23
CA ALA A 83 -11.15 -5.88 9.65
C ALA A 83 -10.88 -6.55 11.01
N ILE A 84 -11.77 -6.34 11.99
CA ILE A 84 -11.67 -6.93 13.33
C ILE A 84 -11.78 -8.46 13.27
N GLU A 85 -12.65 -9.01 12.42
CA GLU A 85 -12.72 -10.46 12.18
C GLU A 85 -11.40 -11.04 11.66
N LYS A 86 -10.60 -10.23 10.96
CA LYS A 86 -9.24 -10.57 10.52
C LYS A 86 -8.15 -10.23 11.55
N GLY A 87 -8.55 -9.87 12.78
CA GLY A 87 -7.63 -9.54 13.86
C GLY A 87 -7.06 -8.12 13.82
N ALA A 88 -7.61 -7.23 12.98
CA ALA A 88 -7.16 -5.85 12.94
C ALA A 88 -7.50 -5.12 14.23
N THR A 89 -6.52 -4.42 14.78
CA THR A 89 -6.67 -3.59 15.99
C THR A 89 -6.62 -2.10 15.69
N HIS A 90 -6.01 -1.75 14.57
CA HIS A 90 -5.81 -0.38 14.10
C HIS A 90 -6.28 -0.24 12.65
N PHE A 91 -6.45 1.00 12.23
CA PHE A 91 -6.58 1.38 10.84
C PHE A 91 -5.59 2.50 10.51
N THR A 92 -5.28 2.63 9.23
CA THR A 92 -4.43 3.69 8.72
C THR A 92 -4.91 4.19 7.37
N HIS A 93 -4.81 5.51 7.18
CA HIS A 93 -4.94 6.12 5.86
C HIS A 93 -3.58 6.06 5.17
N VAL A 94 -3.50 5.27 4.11
CA VAL A 94 -2.28 5.09 3.32
C VAL A 94 -2.29 6.12 2.19
N PHE A 95 -1.22 6.90 2.08
CA PHE A 95 -1.05 7.85 0.98
C PHE A 95 0.43 7.95 0.57
N TYR A 96 0.66 8.49 -0.63
CA TYR A 96 1.97 8.56 -1.26
C TYR A 96 2.38 10.02 -1.45
N PRO A 97 2.93 10.67 -0.41
CA PRO A 97 3.35 12.07 -0.47
C PRO A 97 4.48 12.31 -1.49
N LEU A 98 4.73 13.59 -1.77
CA LEU A 98 5.78 14.01 -2.71
C LEU A 98 7.22 13.72 -2.23
N THR A 99 7.42 13.18 -1.02
CA THR A 99 8.72 12.68 -0.53
C THR A 99 9.21 11.44 -1.27
N GLY A 100 8.30 10.71 -1.94
CA GLY A 100 8.61 9.45 -2.60
C GLY A 100 8.56 8.22 -1.71
N LEU A 101 8.19 8.38 -0.43
CA LEU A 101 7.92 7.27 0.50
C LEU A 101 6.42 7.16 0.78
N THR A 102 5.96 5.97 1.14
CA THR A 102 4.60 5.77 1.66
C THR A 102 4.49 6.39 3.06
N ALA A 103 3.37 7.05 3.34
CA ALA A 103 3.05 7.57 4.65
C ALA A 103 1.80 6.86 5.21
N GLU A 104 1.88 6.55 6.49
CA GLU A 104 0.83 5.86 7.24
C GLU A 104 0.74 6.50 8.63
N LYS A 105 -0.47 6.82 9.06
CA LYS A 105 -0.77 7.16 10.46
C LYS A 105 -1.68 6.09 11.02
N HIS A 106 -1.25 5.42 12.08
CA HIS A 106 -1.98 4.33 12.71
C HIS A 106 -2.85 4.88 13.83
N ASP A 107 -4.16 4.65 13.72
CA ASP A 107 -5.17 5.01 14.71
C ASP A 107 -5.85 3.72 15.20
N ALA A 108 -6.08 3.59 16.51
CA ALA A 108 -6.74 2.42 17.08
C ALA A 108 -8.25 2.45 16.80
N PHE A 109 -8.87 1.29 16.60
CA PHE A 109 -10.34 1.20 16.63
C PHE A 109 -10.91 1.42 18.03
N LEU A 110 -10.11 1.14 19.06
CA LEU A 110 -10.56 1.11 20.44
C LEU A 110 -10.61 2.52 21.03
N VAL A 111 -11.79 2.92 21.50
CA VAL A 111 -12.03 4.18 22.21
C VAL A 111 -12.59 3.88 23.60
N PRO A 112 -12.10 4.53 24.68
CA PRO A 112 -12.68 4.37 26.01
C PRO A 112 -14.16 4.77 26.04
N ASP A 113 -15.01 3.98 26.70
CA ASP A 113 -16.46 4.26 26.78
C ASP A 113 -16.82 5.29 27.87
N GLY A 114 -15.87 5.66 28.73
CA GLY A 114 -16.06 6.58 29.86
C GLY A 114 -16.52 5.92 31.15
N ASP A 115 -16.93 4.64 31.11
CA ASP A 115 -17.43 3.86 32.23
C ASP A 115 -16.44 2.77 32.69
N GLY A 116 -15.20 2.83 32.20
CA GLY A 116 -14.11 1.90 32.54
C GLY A 116 -13.96 0.72 31.57
N GLY A 117 -14.76 0.70 30.50
CA GLY A 117 -14.60 -0.22 29.37
C GLY A 117 -14.09 0.49 28.11
N ALA A 118 -14.24 -0.18 26.98
CA ALA A 118 -13.84 0.35 25.69
C ALA A 118 -14.68 -0.24 24.56
N VAL A 119 -14.92 0.55 23.53
CA VAL A 119 -15.71 0.20 22.35
C VAL A 119 -14.90 0.36 21.09
N ALA A 120 -15.10 -0.53 20.11
CA ALA A 120 -14.50 -0.40 18.79
C ALA A 120 -15.33 0.54 17.91
N GLU A 121 -14.80 1.73 17.62
CA GLU A 121 -15.43 2.76 16.81
C GLU A 121 -14.67 2.98 15.50
N PHE A 122 -15.42 3.13 14.41
CA PHE A 122 -14.91 3.61 13.14
C PHE A 122 -16.06 4.25 12.37
N SER A 123 -16.07 5.58 12.33
CA SER A 123 -17.16 6.35 11.73
C SER A 123 -16.94 6.60 10.24
N GLY A 124 -18.03 6.87 9.52
CA GLY A 124 -18.01 7.29 8.13
C GLY A 124 -17.20 8.57 7.94
N LYS A 125 -17.19 9.48 8.92
CA LYS A 125 -16.33 10.67 8.92
C LYS A 125 -14.85 10.27 8.89
N MET A 126 -14.43 9.36 9.76
CA MET A 126 -13.05 8.86 9.81
C MET A 126 -12.67 8.14 8.50
N LEU A 127 -13.61 7.41 7.89
CA LEU A 127 -13.39 6.74 6.60
C LEU A 127 -13.20 7.74 5.45
N ILE A 128 -14.12 8.69 5.26
CA ILE A 128 -14.12 9.54 4.07
C ILE A 128 -13.07 10.64 4.12
N GLN A 129 -12.77 11.16 5.31
CA GLN A 129 -11.87 12.28 5.50
C GLN A 129 -11.10 12.20 6.83
N GLY A 130 -9.79 12.05 6.74
CA GLY A 130 -8.88 12.20 7.88
C GLY A 130 -8.25 13.59 7.94
N GLU A 131 -7.85 14.00 9.14
CA GLU A 131 -7.10 15.25 9.38
C GLU A 131 -5.70 14.95 9.94
N PRO A 132 -4.77 14.35 9.16
CA PRO A 132 -3.41 14.16 9.64
C PRO A 132 -2.63 15.49 9.68
N ASP A 133 -1.68 15.58 10.60
CA ASP A 133 -0.71 16.68 10.61
C ASP A 133 0.15 16.60 9.34
N ALA A 134 0.23 17.71 8.59
CA ALA A 134 1.04 17.82 7.39
C ALA A 134 2.36 18.57 7.60
N SER A 135 2.67 18.97 8.84
CA SER A 135 3.87 19.76 9.20
C SER A 135 5.19 19.14 8.75
N SER A 136 5.23 17.81 8.67
CA SER A 136 6.44 17.04 8.33
C SER A 136 6.60 16.78 6.82
N PHE A 137 5.63 17.14 5.98
CA PHE A 137 5.70 16.89 4.54
C PHE A 137 6.26 18.10 3.75
N PRO A 138 7.01 17.86 2.65
CA PRO A 138 7.54 18.92 1.81
C PRO A 138 6.43 19.83 1.31
N SER A 139 6.53 21.12 1.65
CA SER A 139 5.58 22.14 1.22
C SER A 139 6.04 22.92 -0.02
N GLY A 140 7.22 22.59 -0.57
CA GLY A 140 7.84 23.35 -1.66
C GLY A 140 8.25 24.77 -1.27
N GLY A 141 8.39 25.07 0.03
CA GLY A 141 8.71 26.41 0.54
C GLY A 141 7.52 27.38 0.54
N LEU A 142 6.31 26.90 0.27
CA LEU A 142 5.11 27.73 0.12
C LEU A 142 4.42 28.08 1.45
N ARG A 143 4.90 27.61 2.62
CA ARG A 143 4.16 27.68 3.91
C ARG A 143 5.04 27.75 5.15
N THR A 144 4.48 28.36 6.20
CA THR A 144 4.92 28.28 7.61
C THR A 144 4.30 27.09 8.35
N THR A 145 4.99 26.52 9.34
CA THR A 145 4.61 25.25 10.02
C THR A 145 3.22 25.25 10.68
N PHE A 146 2.69 26.40 11.11
CA PHE A 146 1.36 26.48 11.73
C PHE A 146 0.20 26.32 10.73
N GLU A 147 0.46 26.48 9.43
CA GLU A 147 -0.53 26.32 8.34
C GLU A 147 -0.50 24.91 7.72
N ALA A 148 0.25 23.99 8.32
CA ALA A 148 0.50 22.67 7.78
C ALA A 148 -0.61 21.67 8.14
N ARG A 149 -1.87 22.05 7.94
CA ARG A 149 -3.00 21.11 7.98
C ARG A 149 -3.09 20.39 6.63
N GLY A 150 -3.18 19.07 6.68
CA GLY A 150 -3.47 18.23 5.54
C GLY A 150 -4.76 17.46 5.75
N TYR A 151 -5.34 17.02 4.65
CA TYR A 151 -6.56 16.23 4.64
C TYR A 151 -6.32 14.99 3.80
N THR A 152 -6.66 13.83 4.35
CA THR A 152 -6.80 12.61 3.56
C THR A 152 -8.22 12.48 3.08
N ALA A 153 -8.41 12.00 1.87
CA ALA A 153 -9.72 11.68 1.30
C ALA A 153 -9.69 10.25 0.77
N TRP A 154 -10.66 9.43 1.17
CA TRP A 154 -10.69 8.03 0.75
C TRP A 154 -10.82 7.88 -0.77
N ASP A 155 -9.86 7.17 -1.37
CA ASP A 155 -9.96 6.73 -2.75
C ASP A 155 -10.71 5.41 -2.83
N VAL A 156 -12.03 5.52 -3.00
CA VAL A 156 -12.94 4.38 -3.22
C VAL A 156 -12.56 3.50 -4.41
N THR A 157 -11.78 4.00 -5.38
CA THR A 157 -11.39 3.23 -6.57
C THR A 157 -10.29 2.21 -6.26
N SER A 158 -9.58 2.39 -5.15
CA SER A 158 -8.62 1.41 -4.62
C SER A 158 -9.23 0.74 -3.39
N PRO A 159 -9.41 -0.59 -3.38
CA PRO A 159 -10.04 -1.26 -2.26
C PRO A 159 -9.19 -1.14 -1.00
N ALA A 160 -9.85 -0.99 0.15
CA ALA A 160 -9.18 -1.14 1.44
C ALA A 160 -8.68 -2.58 1.60
N TYR A 161 -7.58 -2.75 2.32
CA TYR A 161 -6.94 -4.05 2.51
C TYR A 161 -6.43 -4.21 3.93
N ILE A 162 -6.17 -5.44 4.33
CA ILE A 162 -5.59 -5.78 5.61
C ILE A 162 -4.12 -6.05 5.40
N LEU A 163 -3.28 -5.46 6.25
CA LEU A 163 -1.87 -5.79 6.30
C LEU A 163 -1.61 -6.52 7.62
N GLU A 164 -1.13 -7.75 7.49
CA GLU A 164 -0.78 -8.63 8.60
C GLU A 164 0.72 -8.52 8.85
N ASN A 165 1.11 -8.32 10.10
CA ASN A 165 2.49 -8.44 10.54
C ASN A 165 2.57 -9.37 11.75
N PRO A 166 3.74 -9.99 12.02
CA PRO A 166 3.96 -10.75 13.24
C PRO A 166 3.65 -9.99 14.53
N ASN A 167 3.69 -8.65 14.48
CA ASN A 167 3.47 -7.77 15.63
C ASN A 167 2.06 -7.12 15.66
N GLY A 168 1.21 -7.40 14.68
CA GLY A 168 -0.14 -6.85 14.63
C GLY A 168 -0.72 -6.75 13.23
N THR A 169 -2.05 -6.69 13.18
CA THR A 169 -2.82 -6.57 11.95
C THR A 169 -3.55 -5.23 11.94
N PHE A 170 -3.62 -4.58 10.79
CA PHE A 170 -4.30 -3.30 10.64
C PHE A 170 -4.98 -3.13 9.28
N LEU A 171 -6.05 -2.33 9.28
CA LEU A 171 -6.80 -1.95 8.08
C LEU A 171 -6.11 -0.78 7.37
N CYS A 172 -5.74 -0.98 6.11
CA CYS A 172 -5.17 0.04 5.24
C CYS A 172 -6.25 0.61 4.33
N ILE A 173 -6.42 1.93 4.38
CA ILE A 173 -7.41 2.69 3.61
C ILE A 173 -6.66 3.56 2.61
N PRO A 174 -6.69 3.25 1.30
CA PRO A 174 -6.04 4.07 0.29
C PRO A 174 -6.65 5.47 0.23
N THR A 175 -5.82 6.50 0.30
CA THR A 175 -6.27 7.89 0.32
C THR A 175 -5.49 8.78 -0.63
N ALA A 176 -6.19 9.83 -1.10
CA ALA A 176 -5.57 11.03 -1.62
C ALA A 176 -5.19 11.96 -0.45
N PHE A 177 -4.10 12.71 -0.59
CA PHE A 177 -3.63 13.66 0.41
C PHE A 177 -3.46 15.05 -0.18
N VAL A 178 -4.20 16.01 0.40
CA VAL A 178 -4.26 17.40 -0.05
C VAL A 178 -3.97 18.35 1.10
N SER A 179 -3.52 19.55 0.76
CA SER A 179 -3.37 20.62 1.73
C SER A 179 -4.74 21.19 2.15
N TRP A 180 -4.77 22.02 3.18
CA TRP A 180 -5.99 22.77 3.55
C TRP A 180 -6.50 23.75 2.47
N THR A 181 -5.63 24.23 1.59
CA THR A 181 -5.97 25.08 0.44
C THR A 181 -6.33 24.27 -0.81
N GLY A 182 -6.25 22.94 -0.75
CA GLY A 182 -6.69 22.02 -1.80
C GLY A 182 -5.63 21.67 -2.85
N GLU A 183 -4.37 22.08 -2.67
CA GLU A 183 -3.27 21.60 -3.50
C GLU A 183 -2.96 20.14 -3.20
N ALA A 184 -2.59 19.39 -4.23
CA ALA A 184 -2.17 18.01 -4.09
C ALA A 184 -0.80 17.95 -3.39
N LEU A 185 -0.73 17.19 -2.29
CA LEU A 185 0.51 16.91 -1.57
C LEU A 185 0.98 15.46 -1.78
N ASP A 186 0.38 14.78 -2.77
CA ASP A 186 0.61 13.38 -3.08
C ASP A 186 0.78 13.12 -4.58
N LYS A 187 1.12 11.86 -4.89
CA LYS A 187 1.18 11.36 -6.27
C LYS A 187 -0.16 10.84 -6.78
N LYS A 188 -1.09 10.49 -5.88
CA LYS A 188 -2.37 9.88 -6.23
C LYS A 188 -3.33 10.91 -6.85
N THR A 189 -3.45 12.10 -6.27
CA THR A 189 -4.36 13.14 -6.79
C THR A 189 -4.02 13.56 -8.23
N PRO A 190 -2.76 13.85 -8.59
CA PRO A 190 -2.40 14.17 -9.97
C PRO A 190 -2.66 13.01 -10.94
N LEU A 191 -2.43 11.76 -10.53
CA LEU A 191 -2.72 10.57 -11.33
C LEU A 191 -4.22 10.44 -11.63
N LEU A 192 -5.07 10.55 -10.62
CA LEU A 192 -6.53 10.47 -10.78
C LEU A 192 -7.04 11.59 -11.70
N ARG A 193 -6.56 12.82 -11.53
CA ARG A 193 -6.90 13.96 -12.42
C ARG A 193 -6.44 13.73 -13.85
N SER A 194 -5.25 13.14 -14.04
CA SER A 194 -4.73 12.82 -15.37
C SER A 194 -5.59 11.77 -16.08
N ASN A 195 -6.00 10.72 -15.37
CA ASN A 195 -6.91 9.71 -15.89
C ASN A 195 -8.28 10.29 -16.25
N GLN A 196 -8.83 11.21 -15.44
CA GLN A 196 -10.07 11.91 -15.76
C GLN A 196 -9.95 12.74 -17.04
N ALA A 197 -8.85 13.50 -17.18
CA ALA A 197 -8.60 14.30 -18.39
C ALA A 197 -8.48 13.42 -19.64
N LEU A 198 -7.73 12.32 -19.55
CA LEU A 198 -7.60 11.34 -20.64
C LEU A 198 -8.95 10.72 -21.00
N ASN A 199 -9.75 10.30 -20.01
CA ASN A 199 -11.08 9.76 -20.24
C ASN A 199 -11.96 10.74 -21.04
N THR A 200 -12.00 12.03 -20.66
CA THR A 200 -12.78 13.04 -21.39
C THR A 200 -12.35 13.15 -22.85
N GLN A 201 -11.04 13.21 -23.11
CA GLN A 201 -10.54 13.35 -24.48
C GLN A 201 -10.72 12.07 -25.30
N ALA A 202 -10.51 10.90 -24.70
CA ALA A 202 -10.72 9.62 -25.34
C ALA A 202 -12.19 9.44 -25.75
N GLN A 203 -13.13 9.76 -24.86
CA GLN A 203 -14.56 9.73 -25.20
C GLN A 203 -14.91 10.69 -26.35
N ARG A 204 -14.32 11.89 -26.39
CA ARG A 204 -14.52 12.86 -27.49
C ARG A 204 -14.12 12.26 -28.83
N VAL A 205 -12.97 11.57 -28.88
CA VAL A 205 -12.47 10.93 -30.11
C VAL A 205 -13.29 9.71 -30.49
N LEU A 206 -13.65 8.84 -29.54
CA LEU A 206 -14.46 7.65 -29.79
C LEU A 206 -15.83 7.97 -30.40
N LYS A 207 -16.44 9.10 -30.00
CA LYS A 207 -17.69 9.59 -30.59
C LYS A 207 -17.57 9.85 -32.10
N LEU A 208 -16.41 10.27 -32.60
CA LEU A 208 -16.18 10.48 -34.04
C LEU A 208 -16.25 9.17 -34.84
N PHE A 209 -16.04 8.03 -34.17
CA PHE A 209 -16.14 6.69 -34.75
C PHE A 209 -17.49 6.02 -34.46
N GLY A 210 -18.47 6.76 -33.93
CA GLY A 210 -19.78 6.21 -33.55
C GLY A 210 -19.74 5.30 -32.32
N VAL A 211 -18.68 5.37 -31.51
CA VAL A 211 -18.53 4.57 -30.28
C VAL A 211 -18.89 5.44 -29.08
N GLU A 212 -19.89 4.99 -28.30
CA GLU A 212 -20.32 5.63 -27.05
C GLU A 212 -20.13 4.69 -25.85
N PRO A 213 -18.97 4.73 -25.17
CA PRO A 213 -18.71 3.88 -24.02
C PRO A 213 -19.64 4.23 -22.85
N LYS A 214 -20.24 3.19 -22.24
CA LYS A 214 -21.04 3.34 -21.00
C LYS A 214 -20.17 3.52 -19.74
N LEU A 215 -18.90 3.15 -19.83
CA LEU A 215 -17.93 3.22 -18.73
C LEU A 215 -16.82 4.21 -19.08
N PRO A 216 -16.16 4.80 -18.06
CA PRO A 216 -14.96 5.58 -18.28
C PRO A 216 -13.89 4.78 -19.04
N VAL A 217 -13.20 5.45 -19.97
CA VAL A 217 -11.98 4.95 -20.60
C VAL A 217 -10.87 5.06 -19.58
N VAL A 218 -10.20 3.95 -19.29
CA VAL A 218 -9.13 3.85 -18.29
C VAL A 218 -7.82 3.44 -18.94
N SER A 219 -6.71 3.79 -18.28
CA SER A 219 -5.36 3.34 -18.63
C SER A 219 -5.00 2.08 -17.84
N TYR A 220 -4.27 1.17 -18.45
CA TYR A 220 -3.65 0.03 -17.78
C TYR A 220 -2.15 0.25 -17.70
N ALA A 221 -1.54 -0.16 -16.59
CA ALA A 221 -0.10 -0.13 -16.40
C ALA A 221 0.37 -1.51 -15.92
N GLY A 222 1.37 -2.07 -16.60
CA GLY A 222 2.08 -3.27 -16.19
C GLY A 222 3.50 -2.90 -15.78
N PRO A 223 3.73 -2.48 -14.54
CA PRO A 223 5.07 -2.13 -14.08
C PRO A 223 5.92 -3.40 -13.94
N GLU A 224 7.18 -3.31 -14.35
CA GLU A 224 8.21 -4.32 -14.08
C GLU A 224 9.14 -3.77 -13.00
N GLN A 225 9.29 -4.50 -11.89
CA GLN A 225 10.06 -4.06 -10.73
C GLN A 225 11.34 -4.87 -10.60
N GLU A 226 12.47 -4.22 -10.83
CA GLU A 226 13.80 -4.78 -10.56
C GLU A 226 14.27 -4.43 -9.14
N TYR A 227 15.09 -5.30 -8.55
CA TYR A 227 15.64 -5.11 -7.21
C TYR A 227 16.93 -5.91 -7.01
N PHE A 228 17.71 -5.51 -5.99
CA PHE A 228 18.86 -6.24 -5.49
C PHE A 228 18.58 -6.77 -4.09
N LEU A 229 19.06 -7.98 -3.78
CA LEU A 229 19.01 -8.54 -2.43
C LEU A 229 20.42 -8.65 -1.86
N ILE A 230 20.59 -8.11 -0.65
CA ILE A 230 21.84 -8.20 0.11
C ILE A 230 21.48 -8.73 1.49
N ASP A 231 22.25 -9.69 2.00
CA ASP A 231 22.02 -10.20 3.36
C ASP A 231 22.13 -9.07 4.39
N ARG A 232 21.15 -9.02 5.30
CA ARG A 232 21.02 -7.97 6.32
C ARG A 232 22.28 -7.78 7.15
N ASN A 233 23.04 -8.85 7.46
CA ASN A 233 24.28 -8.75 8.23
C ASN A 233 25.38 -7.98 7.48
N PHE A 234 25.43 -8.09 6.14
CA PHE A 234 26.33 -7.29 5.32
C PHE A 234 25.86 -5.84 5.19
N VAL A 235 24.54 -5.63 5.06
CA VAL A 235 23.97 -4.28 5.00
C VAL A 235 24.27 -3.49 6.26
N PHE A 236 24.12 -4.08 7.46
CA PHE A 236 24.45 -3.40 8.71
C PHE A 236 25.93 -3.06 8.87
N SER A 237 26.81 -3.80 8.20
CA SER A 237 28.23 -3.49 8.17
C SER A 237 28.59 -2.41 7.14
N ARG A 238 27.60 -1.86 6.41
CA ARG A 238 27.76 -0.89 5.33
C ARG A 238 26.86 0.34 5.55
N PRO A 239 27.33 1.33 6.34
CA PRO A 239 26.57 2.56 6.60
C PRO A 239 26.15 3.30 5.32
N ASP A 240 26.95 3.21 4.26
CA ASP A 240 26.65 3.81 2.97
C ASP A 240 25.44 3.17 2.28
N LEU A 241 25.26 1.84 2.37
CA LEU A 241 24.04 1.19 1.89
C LEU A 241 22.80 1.63 2.68
N LEU A 242 22.93 1.79 3.99
CA LEU A 242 21.83 2.20 4.86
C LEU A 242 21.38 3.65 4.62
N ILE A 243 22.34 4.56 4.41
CA ILE A 243 22.06 6.00 4.34
C ILE A 243 21.82 6.44 2.89
N ALA A 244 22.63 5.95 1.95
CA ALA A 244 22.61 6.40 0.56
C ALA A 244 21.84 5.45 -0.38
N GLY A 245 21.41 4.27 0.09
CA GLY A 245 20.75 3.26 -0.73
C GLY A 245 21.66 2.62 -1.80
N ARG A 246 22.97 2.92 -1.78
CA ARG A 246 23.98 2.44 -2.72
C ARG A 246 25.37 2.45 -2.10
N SER A 247 26.27 1.63 -2.61
CA SER A 247 27.67 1.67 -2.19
C SER A 247 28.36 2.95 -2.67
N LEU A 248 29.03 3.68 -1.77
CA LEU A 248 29.80 4.88 -2.12
C LEU A 248 31.24 4.54 -2.55
N PHE A 249 31.77 3.42 -2.05
CA PHE A 249 33.08 2.90 -2.41
C PHE A 249 33.07 1.36 -2.39
N GLY A 250 34.02 0.76 -3.11
CA GLY A 250 34.17 -0.69 -3.20
C GLY A 250 34.88 -1.10 -4.47
N ALA A 251 35.45 -2.31 -4.46
CA ALA A 251 35.93 -2.92 -5.70
C ALA A 251 34.75 -3.23 -6.63
N LYS A 252 35.00 -3.23 -7.94
CA LYS A 252 34.00 -3.66 -8.93
C LYS A 252 33.57 -5.12 -8.65
N PRO A 253 32.30 -5.48 -8.94
CA PRO A 253 31.85 -6.85 -8.79
C PRO A 253 32.67 -7.79 -9.68
N ALA A 254 32.93 -9.01 -9.19
CA ALA A 254 33.67 -10.01 -9.95
C ALA A 254 32.94 -10.48 -11.21
N LYS A 255 31.59 -10.40 -11.20
CA LYS A 255 30.74 -10.58 -12.36
C LYS A 255 29.98 -9.29 -12.62
N GLY A 256 30.30 -8.61 -13.72
CA GLY A 256 29.55 -7.46 -14.19
C GLY A 256 28.33 -7.86 -15.01
N GLN A 257 27.53 -6.87 -15.41
CA GLN A 257 26.34 -7.07 -16.24
C GLN A 257 26.69 -7.51 -17.66
N GLU A 258 27.95 -7.33 -18.09
CA GLU A 258 28.43 -7.70 -19.42
C GLU A 258 28.46 -9.21 -19.64
N PHE A 259 28.47 -10.01 -18.55
CA PHE A 259 28.31 -11.44 -18.64
C PHE A 259 26.82 -11.77 -18.56
N GLU A 260 26.25 -12.19 -19.69
CA GLU A 260 24.84 -12.63 -19.84
C GLU A 260 24.51 -13.92 -19.06
N ASP A 261 25.39 -14.36 -18.14
CA ASP A 261 25.29 -15.62 -17.40
C ASP A 261 24.38 -15.54 -16.16
N GLN A 262 23.83 -14.37 -15.86
CA GLN A 262 23.02 -14.11 -14.65
C GLN A 262 21.51 -14.08 -14.94
N TYR A 263 21.11 -13.65 -16.13
CA TYR A 263 19.70 -13.57 -16.51
C TYR A 263 19.17 -14.99 -16.77
N PHE A 264 18.09 -15.37 -16.07
CA PHE A 264 17.59 -16.76 -15.98
C PHE A 264 18.59 -17.79 -15.40
N GLY A 265 19.59 -17.34 -14.64
CA GLY A 265 20.49 -18.22 -13.89
C GLY A 265 19.79 -18.96 -12.75
N VAL A 266 20.51 -19.90 -12.12
CA VAL A 266 19.99 -20.64 -10.96
C VAL A 266 19.77 -19.68 -9.78
N VAL A 267 18.53 -19.59 -9.30
CA VAL A 267 18.18 -18.75 -8.14
C VAL A 267 18.65 -19.43 -6.84
N PRO A 268 19.46 -18.76 -6.00
CA PRO A 268 19.85 -19.30 -4.71
C PRO A 268 18.64 -19.63 -3.83
N ARG A 269 18.68 -20.75 -3.09
CA ARG A 269 17.53 -21.23 -2.29
C ARG A 269 16.93 -20.20 -1.34
N ARG A 270 17.77 -19.37 -0.69
CA ARG A 270 17.30 -18.30 0.20
C ARG A 270 16.55 -17.19 -0.54
N VAL A 271 17.02 -16.84 -1.74
CA VAL A 271 16.37 -15.85 -2.60
C VAL A 271 15.05 -16.40 -3.11
N LEU A 272 15.02 -17.67 -3.55
CA LEU A 272 13.79 -18.32 -3.99
C LEU A 272 12.75 -18.37 -2.87
N SER A 273 13.15 -18.70 -1.64
CA SER A 273 12.25 -18.69 -0.48
C SER A 273 11.65 -17.30 -0.23
N PHE A 274 12.45 -16.24 -0.34
CA PHE A 274 11.98 -14.87 -0.25
C PHE A 274 10.97 -14.54 -1.37
N MET A 275 11.28 -14.89 -2.62
CA MET A 275 10.40 -14.64 -3.76
C MET A 275 9.04 -15.33 -3.58
N MET A 276 9.03 -16.58 -3.12
CA MET A 276 7.80 -17.34 -2.87
C MET A 276 6.95 -16.73 -1.74
N GLU A 277 7.59 -16.18 -0.71
CA GLU A 277 6.88 -15.48 0.37
C GLU A 277 6.29 -14.15 -0.14
N VAL A 278 7.06 -13.37 -0.89
CA VAL A 278 6.59 -12.12 -1.52
C VAL A 278 5.41 -12.39 -2.46
N GLU A 279 5.47 -13.42 -3.30
CA GLU A 279 4.36 -13.79 -4.20
C GLU A 279 3.10 -14.25 -3.46
N ARG A 280 3.22 -14.75 -2.23
CA ARG A 280 2.05 -15.14 -1.42
C ARG A 280 1.40 -13.92 -0.75
N GLU A 281 2.20 -12.96 -0.30
CA GLU A 281 1.72 -11.77 0.39
C GLU A 281 1.15 -10.70 -0.57
N LEU A 282 1.55 -10.72 -1.86
CA LEU A 282 1.02 -9.86 -2.93
C LEU A 282 -0.26 -10.41 -3.57
#